data_AF-E3JW14-F1
#
_entry.id   AF-E3JW14-F1
#
_cell.length_a   1.000
_cell.length_b   1.000
_cell.length_c   1.000
_cell.angle_alpha   90.00
_cell.angle_beta   90.00
_cell.angle_gamma   90.00
#
_symmetry.space_group_name_H-M   'P 1'
#
loop_
_entity.id
_entity.type
_entity.pdbx_description
1 polymer ?
#
loop_
_entity_poly.entity_id
_entity_poly.type
_entity_poly.pdbx_seq_one_letter_code
_entity_poly.pdbx_strand_id
1 'polypeptide(L)'
;MGFSVYLFLYLAAMLTVIRAQLLPSSILCAPARGPLITRDDCKKSLHRFSSESNVIFWSREVNFYSCGTCKLIITKPTLPRSVHHAAVHGDALTAMHLGMEKCEGKPTNATIGNSEPISVLLDHGNGEKCPNW
;
A
#
# COMPACT_ATOMS: atom_id res chain seq x y z
N MET A 1 -45.73 -15.62 9.08
CA MET A 1 -44.56 -16.06 8.28
C MET A 1 -43.91 -14.95 7.43
N GLY A 2 -44.38 -13.69 7.46
CA GLY A 2 -43.77 -12.61 6.66
C GLY A 2 -42.59 -11.86 7.31
N PHE A 3 -42.54 -11.80 8.65
CA PHE A 3 -41.51 -11.04 9.38
C PHE A 3 -40.10 -11.65 9.26
N SER A 4 -39.98 -12.98 9.24
CA SER A 4 -38.69 -13.67 9.13
C SER A 4 -38.03 -13.47 7.76
N VAL A 5 -38.82 -13.34 6.70
CA VAL A 5 -38.32 -13.16 5.32
C VAL A 5 -37.73 -11.76 5.16
N TYR A 6 -38.36 -10.74 5.76
CA TYR A 6 -37.84 -9.37 5.78
C TYR A 6 -36.52 -9.27 6.56
N LEU A 7 -36.39 -9.99 7.68
CA LEU A 7 -35.16 -10.00 8.48
C LEU A 7 -33.98 -10.61 7.71
N PHE A 8 -34.22 -11.71 6.99
CA PHE A 8 -33.21 -12.36 6.15
C PHE A 8 -32.80 -11.50 4.95
N LEU A 9 -33.74 -10.81 4.31
CA LEU A 9 -33.45 -9.89 3.21
C LEU A 9 -32.62 -8.68 3.68
N TYR A 10 -32.89 -8.16 4.87
CA TYR A 10 -32.12 -7.05 5.46
C TYR A 10 -30.69 -7.48 5.83
N LEU A 11 -30.51 -8.68 6.39
CA LEU A 11 -29.20 -9.25 6.68
C LEU A 11 -28.39 -9.52 5.41
N ALA A 12 -29.02 -10.04 4.35
CA ALA A 12 -28.37 -10.27 3.06
C ALA A 12 -27.95 -8.94 2.39
N ALA A 13 -28.77 -7.90 2.50
CA ALA A 13 -28.43 -6.57 1.99
C ALA A 13 -27.20 -5.99 2.72
N MET A 14 -27.13 -6.12 4.06
CA MET A 14 -25.96 -5.66 4.83
C MET A 14 -24.68 -6.45 4.51
N LEU A 15 -24.79 -7.75 4.22
CA LEU A 15 -23.65 -8.59 3.82
C LEU A 15 -23.07 -8.20 2.46
N THR A 16 -23.87 -7.60 1.56
CA THR A 16 -23.39 -7.15 0.24
C THR A 16 -22.68 -5.80 0.25
N VAL A 17 -22.81 -5.00 1.31
CA VAL A 17 -22.24 -3.64 1.38
C VAL A 17 -20.77 -3.64 1.81
N ILE A 18 -20.23 -4.75 2.33
CA ILE A 18 -18.82 -4.86 2.73
C ILE A 18 -18.02 -5.61 1.66
N ARG A 19 -18.19 -5.26 0.39
CA ARG A 19 -17.09 -5.39 -0.57
C ARG A 19 -16.48 -4.01 -0.68
N ALA A 20 -15.50 -3.71 0.19
CA ALA A 20 -14.47 -2.77 -0.19
C ALA A 20 -14.00 -3.22 -1.58
N GLN A 21 -14.20 -2.37 -2.60
CA GLN A 21 -13.74 -2.65 -3.95
C GLN A 21 -12.21 -2.67 -3.91
N LEU A 22 -11.65 -3.80 -3.48
CA LEU A 22 -10.23 -4.07 -3.52
C LEU A 22 -9.87 -4.12 -4.99
N LEU A 23 -9.16 -3.09 -5.45
CA LEU A 23 -8.50 -3.12 -6.75
C LEU A 23 -7.72 -4.43 -6.87
N PRO A 24 -7.55 -4.98 -8.09
CA PRO A 24 -6.74 -6.16 -8.30
C PRO A 24 -5.38 -5.97 -7.64
N SER A 25 -5.02 -6.89 -6.74
CA SER A 25 -3.81 -6.80 -5.95
C SER A 25 -2.99 -8.09 -6.05
N SER A 26 -1.70 -7.96 -6.32
CA SER A 26 -0.73 -9.05 -6.21
C SER A 26 0.26 -8.72 -5.10
N ILE A 27 0.50 -9.67 -4.21
CA ILE A 27 1.37 -9.46 -3.05
C ILE A 27 2.34 -10.61 -2.97
N LEU A 28 3.63 -10.27 -3.04
CA LEU A 28 4.77 -11.18 -2.92
C LEU A 28 5.50 -10.87 -1.63
N CYS A 29 5.76 -11.90 -0.82
CA CYS A 29 6.54 -11.78 0.41
C CYS A 29 7.96 -12.30 0.17
N ALA A 30 8.96 -11.55 0.61
CA ALA A 30 10.34 -12.00 0.60
C ALA A 30 10.73 -12.60 1.97
N PRO A 31 11.73 -13.50 2.01
CA PRO A 31 12.28 -13.96 3.28
C PRO A 31 12.93 -12.79 4.03
N ALA A 32 12.73 -12.73 5.35
CA ALA A 32 13.32 -11.71 6.22
C ALA A 32 14.62 -12.23 6.86
N ARG A 33 15.63 -11.37 6.94
CA ARG A 33 16.92 -11.62 7.61
C ARG A 33 17.26 -10.52 8.64
N GLY A 34 16.25 -9.88 9.21
CA GLY A 34 16.40 -8.72 10.08
C GLY A 34 15.18 -8.48 10.97
N PRO A 35 15.13 -7.34 11.69
CA PRO A 35 13.97 -6.96 12.47
C PRO A 35 12.76 -6.75 11.55
N LEU A 36 11.57 -6.98 12.10
CA LEU A 36 10.32 -6.77 11.36
C LEU A 36 10.16 -5.30 11.01
N ILE A 37 9.66 -5.06 9.80
CA ILE A 37 9.29 -3.74 9.31
C ILE A 37 8.01 -3.30 10.03
N THR A 38 8.02 -2.12 10.65
CA THR A 38 6.86 -1.60 11.39
C THR A 38 5.95 -0.74 10.52
N ARG A 39 4.66 -0.76 10.84
CA ARG A 39 3.63 0.00 10.10
C ARG A 39 3.82 1.50 10.23
N ASP A 40 4.20 1.95 11.41
CA ASP A 40 4.42 3.38 11.69
C ASP A 40 5.59 3.92 10.87
N ASP A 41 6.71 3.19 10.82
CA ASP A 41 7.87 3.54 10.01
C ASP A 41 7.51 3.63 8.52
N CYS A 42 6.76 2.66 7.98
CA CYS A 42 6.35 2.71 6.57
C CYS A 42 5.39 3.86 6.27
N LYS A 43 4.47 4.17 7.19
CA LYS A 43 3.57 5.31 7.03
C LYS A 43 4.35 6.61 6.98
N LYS A 44 5.36 6.78 7.84
CA LYS A 44 6.24 7.95 7.83
C LYS A 44 7.13 8.00 6.58
N SER A 45 7.62 6.85 6.09
CA SER A 45 8.31 6.77 4.79
C SER A 45 7.40 7.19 3.64
N LEU A 46 6.13 6.76 3.63
CA LEU A 46 5.15 7.15 2.62
C LEU A 46 4.86 8.65 2.63
N HIS A 47 4.72 9.25 3.81
CA HIS A 47 4.46 10.69 3.96
C HIS A 47 5.62 11.60 3.48
N ARG A 48 6.81 11.05 3.25
CA ARG A 48 7.94 11.81 2.69
C ARG A 48 7.85 12.03 1.19
N PHE A 49 7.00 11.28 0.50
CA PHE A 49 6.75 11.53 -0.91
C PHE A 49 5.97 12.85 -1.08
N SER A 50 6.34 13.62 -2.10
CA SER A 50 5.57 14.80 -2.50
C SER A 50 4.16 14.35 -2.88
N SER A 51 3.15 14.95 -2.25
CA SER A 51 1.76 14.65 -2.56
C SER A 51 0.89 15.90 -2.57
N GLU A 52 -0.02 15.96 -3.52
CA GLU A 52 -1.00 17.03 -3.68
C GLU A 52 -2.33 16.39 -4.11
N SER A 53 -3.44 16.82 -3.51
CA SER A 53 -4.79 16.36 -3.87
C SER A 53 -4.93 14.83 -3.97
N ASN A 54 -4.37 14.08 -3.00
CA ASN A 54 -4.36 12.61 -2.96
C ASN A 54 -3.58 11.95 -4.11
N VAL A 55 -2.60 12.65 -4.71
CA VAL A 55 -1.69 12.10 -5.72
C VAL A 55 -0.26 12.22 -5.22
N ILE A 56 0.48 11.12 -5.20
CA ILE A 56 1.91 11.07 -4.94
C ILE A 56 2.66 11.23 -6.26
N PHE A 57 3.69 12.06 -6.26
CA PHE A 57 4.61 12.26 -7.37
C PHE A 57 6.01 11.79 -7.00
N TRP A 58 6.68 11.15 -7.96
CA TRP A 58 8.09 10.76 -7.82
C TRP A 58 8.81 10.75 -9.16
N SER A 59 10.13 10.82 -9.13
CA SER A 59 10.97 10.64 -10.32
C SER A 59 11.71 9.31 -10.25
N ARG A 60 12.40 8.95 -11.33
CA ARG A 60 13.22 7.72 -11.36
C ARG A 60 14.38 7.78 -10.36
N GLU A 61 14.92 8.96 -10.10
CA GLU A 61 16.05 9.18 -9.20
C GLU A 61 15.63 9.15 -7.72
N VAL A 62 14.40 9.58 -7.42
CA VAL A 62 13.86 9.67 -6.06
C VAL A 62 12.53 8.94 -6.00
N ASN A 63 12.58 7.61 -5.99
CA ASN A 63 11.41 6.74 -5.92
C ASN A 63 11.29 6.01 -4.57
N PHE A 64 12.11 6.36 -3.59
CA PHE A 64 12.13 5.72 -2.28
C PHE A 64 12.39 6.69 -1.14
N TYR A 65 11.87 6.35 0.03
CA TYR A 65 12.20 6.97 1.29
C TYR A 65 12.34 5.93 2.39
N SER A 66 13.22 6.20 3.36
CA SER A 66 13.49 5.33 4.50
C SER A 66 13.19 6.05 5.81
N CYS A 67 12.72 5.29 6.80
CA CYS A 67 12.37 5.74 8.13
C CYS A 67 12.47 4.52 9.05
N GLY A 68 13.30 4.57 10.09
CA GLY A 68 13.45 3.48 11.05
C GLY A 68 13.69 2.13 10.36
N THR A 69 12.76 1.20 10.54
CA THR A 69 12.80 -0.16 9.99
C THR A 69 12.27 -0.28 8.56
N CYS A 70 11.68 0.77 7.97
CA CYS A 70 11.00 0.69 6.67
C CYS A 70 11.64 1.56 5.59
N LYS A 71 12.12 0.91 4.53
CA LYS A 71 12.40 1.53 3.23
C LYS A 71 11.21 1.27 2.31
N LEU A 72 10.51 2.33 1.93
CA LEU A 72 9.35 2.26 1.04
C LEU A 72 9.76 2.76 -0.35
N ILE A 73 9.48 1.96 -1.37
CA ILE A 73 9.79 2.24 -2.77
C ILE A 73 8.49 2.16 -3.57
N ILE A 74 8.20 3.18 -4.38
CA ILE A 74 7.04 3.19 -5.27
C ILE A 74 7.51 3.06 -6.72
N THR A 75 6.89 2.14 -7.46
CA THR A 75 7.19 1.94 -8.89
C THR A 75 5.90 1.82 -9.69
N LYS A 76 6.00 2.08 -11.00
CA LYS A 76 4.91 1.92 -11.96
C LYS A 76 5.35 0.92 -13.04
N PRO A 77 5.03 -0.38 -12.89
CA PRO A 77 5.58 -1.43 -13.75
C PRO A 77 5.29 -1.25 -15.24
N THR A 78 4.16 -0.64 -15.58
CA THR A 78 3.74 -0.40 -16.96
C THR A 78 4.47 0.76 -17.65
N LEU A 79 5.10 1.65 -16.89
CA LEU A 79 5.76 2.86 -17.42
C LEU A 79 7.22 2.96 -16.95
N PRO A 80 8.08 1.96 -17.20
CA PRO A 80 9.43 1.92 -16.63
C PRO A 80 10.34 3.04 -17.12
N ARG A 81 10.05 3.66 -18.28
CA ARG A 81 10.88 4.69 -18.92
C ARG A 81 10.40 6.13 -18.71
N SER A 82 9.34 6.35 -17.94
CA SER A 82 8.89 7.72 -17.63
C SER A 82 9.88 8.41 -16.70
N VAL A 83 10.02 9.73 -16.88
CA VAL A 83 10.84 10.59 -16.00
C VAL A 83 10.05 11.00 -14.76
N HIS A 84 8.75 11.24 -14.93
CA HIS A 84 7.83 11.59 -13.87
C HIS A 84 6.76 10.52 -13.73
N HIS A 85 6.48 10.16 -12.49
CA HIS A 85 5.48 9.18 -12.14
C HIS A 85 4.49 9.79 -11.15
N ALA A 86 3.27 9.30 -11.24
CA ALA A 86 2.19 9.67 -10.34
C ALA A 86 1.36 8.43 -9.98
N ALA A 87 0.84 8.45 -8.76
CA ALA A 87 -0.03 7.42 -8.20
C ALA A 87 -1.04 8.07 -7.27
N VAL A 88 -2.22 7.47 -7.16
CA VAL A 88 -3.17 7.86 -6.11
C VAL A 88 -2.57 7.48 -4.76
N HIS A 89 -2.47 8.44 -3.83
CA HIS A 89 -1.91 8.23 -2.50
C HIS A 89 -2.67 7.13 -1.75
N GLY A 90 -4.00 7.12 -1.86
CA GLY A 90 -4.86 6.07 -1.31
C GLY A 90 -4.50 4.65 -1.82
N ASP A 91 -4.14 4.50 -3.09
CA ASP A 91 -3.73 3.20 -3.65
C ASP A 91 -2.38 2.78 -3.07
N ALA A 92 -1.43 3.70 -2.95
CA ALA A 92 -0.12 3.42 -2.36
C ALA A 92 -0.24 3.02 -0.87
N LEU A 93 -1.08 3.74 -0.12
CA LEU A 93 -1.38 3.40 1.27
C LEU A 93 -2.05 2.03 1.39
N THR A 94 -2.99 1.72 0.50
CA THR A 94 -3.68 0.43 0.46
C THR A 94 -2.71 -0.71 0.14
N ALA A 95 -1.86 -0.55 -0.88
CA ALA A 95 -0.84 -1.53 -1.23
C ALA A 95 0.15 -1.76 -0.07
N MET A 96 0.59 -0.69 0.59
CA MET A 96 1.43 -0.77 1.80
C MET A 96 0.76 -1.61 2.88
N HIS A 97 -0.48 -1.28 3.27
CA HIS A 97 -1.20 -2.01 4.31
C HIS A 97 -1.40 -3.48 3.96
N LEU A 98 -1.86 -3.78 2.74
CA LEU A 98 -2.07 -5.15 2.27
C LEU A 98 -0.77 -5.98 2.29
N GLY A 99 0.33 -5.39 1.83
CA GLY A 99 1.65 -6.02 1.87
C GLY A 99 2.08 -6.34 3.29
N MET A 100 1.95 -5.37 4.20
CA MET A 100 2.33 -5.55 5.60
C MET A 100 1.48 -6.59 6.33
N GLU A 101 0.17 -6.59 6.10
CA GLU A 101 -0.76 -7.54 6.73
C GLU A 101 -0.49 -8.96 6.24
N LYS A 102 -0.34 -9.15 4.93
CA LYS A 102 -0.12 -10.47 4.36
C LYS A 102 1.27 -11.03 4.65
N CYS A 103 2.29 -10.16 4.70
CA CYS A 103 3.67 -10.58 4.89
C CYS A 103 4.16 -10.42 6.35
N GLU A 104 3.28 -10.04 7.27
CA GLU A 104 3.56 -9.96 8.72
C GLU A 104 4.82 -9.12 9.04
N GLY A 105 4.97 -7.97 8.36
CA GLY A 105 6.14 -7.09 8.53
C GLY A 105 7.44 -7.57 7.87
N LYS A 106 7.41 -8.65 7.07
CA LYS A 106 8.53 -9.04 6.20
C LYS A 106 8.56 -8.16 4.94
N PRO A 107 9.70 -8.07 4.24
CA PRO A 107 9.78 -7.37 2.97
C PRO A 107 8.72 -7.88 2.00
N THR A 108 8.10 -6.96 1.26
CA THR A 108 6.96 -7.27 0.41
C THR A 108 6.92 -6.39 -0.81
N ASN A 109 6.45 -6.93 -1.93
CA ASN A 109 6.06 -6.17 -3.09
C ASN A 109 4.55 -6.33 -3.27
N ALA A 110 3.81 -5.25 -3.01
CA ALA A 110 2.37 -5.19 -3.18
C ALA A 110 2.05 -4.32 -4.40
N THR A 111 1.49 -4.95 -5.43
CA THR A 111 1.04 -4.29 -6.66
C THR A 111 -0.46 -4.14 -6.62
N ILE A 112 -1.00 -2.95 -6.90
CA ILE A 112 -2.42 -2.66 -6.91
C ILE A 112 -2.82 -1.92 -8.20
N GLY A 113 -4.01 -2.21 -8.72
CA GLY A 113 -4.57 -1.57 -9.92
C GLY A 113 -4.60 -2.49 -11.13
N ASN A 114 -5.27 -2.05 -12.19
CA ASN A 114 -5.48 -2.85 -13.41
C ASN A 114 -4.69 -2.29 -14.62
N SER A 115 -5.14 -1.17 -15.19
CA SER A 115 -4.54 -0.59 -16.42
C SER A 115 -3.25 0.18 -16.14
N GLU A 116 -3.16 0.84 -14.98
CA GLU A 116 -1.98 1.57 -14.53
C GLU A 116 -1.60 1.14 -13.10
N PRO A 117 -1.16 -0.11 -12.92
CA PRO A 117 -0.84 -0.63 -11.61
C PRO A 117 0.36 0.11 -11.03
N ILE A 118 0.35 0.26 -9.70
CA ILE A 118 1.50 0.73 -8.93
C ILE A 118 1.99 -0.41 -8.05
N SER A 119 3.30 -0.48 -7.84
CA SER A 119 3.91 -1.44 -6.93
C SER A 119 4.60 -0.71 -5.79
N VAL A 120 4.17 -1.03 -4.57
CA VAL A 120 4.79 -0.58 -3.32
C VAL A 120 5.67 -1.70 -2.79
N LEU A 121 6.97 -1.47 -2.80
CA LEU A 121 7.97 -2.39 -2.26
C LEU A 121 8.40 -1.88 -0.88
N LEU A 122 8.23 -2.72 0.13
CA LEU A 122 8.74 -2.51 1.48
C LEU A 122 9.96 -3.40 1.66
N ASP A 123 11.06 -2.78 2.07
CA ASP A 123 12.29 -3.46 2.43
C ASP A 123 12.83 -2.91 3.75
N HIS A 124 13.86 -3.53 4.29
CA HIS A 124 14.46 -3.10 5.54
C HIS A 124 15.06 -1.69 5.39
N GLY A 125 14.62 -0.81 6.27
CA GLY A 125 15.22 0.51 6.48
C GLY A 125 16.60 0.41 7.11
N ASN A 126 17.36 1.49 6.97
CA ASN A 126 18.71 1.65 7.51
C ASN A 126 18.74 2.37 8.87
N GLY A 127 17.61 2.46 9.57
CA GLY A 127 17.52 3.20 10.84
C GLY A 127 17.48 4.72 10.68
N GLU A 128 17.08 5.22 9.51
CA GLU A 128 16.99 6.65 9.25
C GLU A 128 16.05 7.34 10.24
N LYS A 129 16.42 8.55 10.70
CA LYS A 129 15.60 9.32 11.63
C LYS A 129 14.24 9.62 11.02
N CYS A 130 13.20 9.14 11.68
CA CYS A 130 11.84 9.43 11.31
C CYS A 130 11.46 10.88 11.67
N PRO A 131 10.68 11.56 10.82
CA PRO A 131 10.15 12.86 11.16
C PRO A 131 9.12 12.74 12.31
N ASN A 132 9.11 13.74 13.18
CA ASN A 132 8.23 13.83 14.35
C ASN A 132 7.08 14.78 14.02
N TRP A 133 6.06 14.29 13.33
CA TRP A 133 4.83 15.02 13.07
C TRP A 133 3.61 14.13 13.31
#